data_AF-A0A2V5WHY1-F1
#
_entry.id   AF-A0A2V5WHY1-F1
#
_cell.length_a   1.000
_cell.length_b   1.000
_cell.length_c   1.000
_cell.angle_alpha   90.00
_cell.angle_beta   90.00
_cell.angle_gamma   90.00
#
_symmetry.space_group_name_H-M   'P 1'
#
loop_
_entity.id
_entity.type
_entity.pdbx_description
1 polymer ?
#
loop_
_entity_poly.entity_id
_entity_poly.type
_entity_poly.pdbx_seq_one_letter_code
_entity_poly.pdbx_strand_id
1 'polypeptide(L)'
;MKRAENHAKPYQTFEDLEVYQVAREFRKAMYRVGRRLPEIEKLILASQIRRAAVSLTNNIAEGHGRFDFLEQIKFMLQARGSLEELLDDLFLGRFNPSSLQRFNE
;
A
#
# COMPACT_ATOMS: atom_id res chain seq x y z
N MET A 1 -12.47 30.58 -22.10
CA MET A 1 -11.70 29.76 -21.14
C MET A 1 -11.01 28.65 -21.90
N LYS A 2 -9.68 28.69 -22.05
CA LYS A 2 -8.91 27.59 -22.66
C LYS A 2 -8.89 26.44 -21.65
N ARG A 3 -9.45 25.28 -22.00
CA ARG A 3 -9.18 24.04 -21.26
C ARG A 3 -7.67 23.83 -21.32
N ALA A 4 -7.02 23.79 -20.16
CA ALA A 4 -5.62 23.38 -20.10
C ALA A 4 -5.56 21.98 -20.73
N GLU A 5 -4.84 21.86 -21.84
CA GLU A 5 -4.51 20.58 -22.42
C GLU A 5 -3.58 19.88 -21.43
N ASN A 6 -4.18 19.12 -20.51
CA ASN A 6 -3.45 18.16 -19.69
C ASN A 6 -2.85 17.14 -20.65
N HIS A 7 -1.61 17.40 -21.07
CA HIS A 7 -0.74 16.41 -21.67
C HIS A 7 -0.33 15.44 -20.55
N ALA A 8 -1.32 14.70 -20.03
CA ALA A 8 -1.06 13.62 -19.09
C ALA A 8 -0.16 12.62 -19.81
N LYS A 9 1.05 12.43 -19.28
CA LYS A 9 2.01 11.46 -19.79
C LYS A 9 1.27 10.12 -19.88
N PRO A 10 1.28 9.43 -21.03
CA PRO A 10 0.63 8.12 -21.11
C PRO A 10 1.27 7.19 -20.09
N TYR A 11 0.46 6.53 -19.26
CA TYR A 11 0.92 5.50 -18.35
C TYR A 11 1.41 4.32 -19.20
N GLN A 12 2.73 4.13 -19.28
CA GLN A 12 3.32 3.04 -20.07
C GLN A 12 3.64 1.83 -19.19
N THR A 13 3.98 2.08 -17.94
CA THR A 13 4.30 1.05 -16.95
C THR A 13 3.48 1.26 -15.69
N PHE A 14 3.36 0.22 -14.85
CA PHE A 14 2.69 0.34 -13.57
C PHE A 14 3.35 1.38 -12.64
N GLU A 15 4.63 1.69 -12.86
CA GLU A 15 5.38 2.69 -12.07
C GLU A 15 4.91 4.12 -12.35
N ASP A 16 4.31 4.35 -13.52
CA ASP A 16 3.74 5.64 -13.89
C ASP A 16 2.41 5.91 -13.15
N LEU A 17 1.76 4.86 -12.63
CA LEU A 17 0.48 5.00 -11.92
C LEU A 17 0.65 5.74 -10.59
N GLU A 18 -0.09 6.82 -10.39
CA GLU A 18 -0.10 7.57 -9.13
C GLU A 18 -0.44 6.68 -7.93
N VAL A 19 -1.44 5.80 -8.08
CA VAL A 19 -1.83 4.85 -7.03
C VAL A 19 -0.69 3.89 -6.66
N TYR A 20 0.12 3.46 -7.63
CA TYR A 20 1.27 2.60 -7.36
C TYR A 20 2.36 3.36 -6.59
N GLN A 21 2.64 4.60 -6.99
CA GLN A 21 3.63 5.44 -6.32
C GLN A 21 3.27 5.67 -4.85
N VAL A 22 2.00 6.00 -4.58
CA VAL A 22 1.48 6.15 -3.20
C VAL A 22 1.55 4.83 -2.45
N ALA A 23 1.10 3.72 -3.05
CA ALA A 23 1.16 2.39 -2.43
C ALA A 23 2.59 1.94 -2.13
N ARG A 24 3.56 2.30 -2.97
CA ARG A 24 4.99 1.99 -2.78
C ARG A 24 5.57 2.74 -1.59
N GLU A 25 5.26 4.02 -1.44
CA GLU A 25 5.68 4.78 -0.25
C GLU A 25 5.00 4.27 1.02
N PHE A 26 3.72 3.92 0.93
CA PHE A 26 3.00 3.27 2.03
C PHE A 26 3.64 1.94 2.44
N ARG A 27 4.01 1.08 1.47
CA ARG A 27 4.74 -0.17 1.73
C ARG A 27 6.05 0.09 2.49
N LYS A 28 6.83 1.10 2.10
CA LYS A 28 8.06 1.48 2.83
C LYS A 28 7.75 1.89 4.27
N ALA A 29 6.66 2.62 4.50
CA ALA A 29 6.20 2.99 5.83
C ALA A 29 5.81 1.77 6.67
N MET A 30 5.10 0.80 6.10
CA MET A 30 4.72 -0.45 6.78
C MET A 30 5.94 -1.29 7.17
N TYR A 31 6.99 -1.31 6.35
CA TYR A 31 8.26 -1.93 6.74
C TYR A 31 8.94 -1.20 7.91
N ARG A 32 8.84 0.14 8.01
CA ARG A 32 9.34 0.89 9.18
C ARG A 32 8.52 0.59 10.43
N VAL A 33 7.19 0.53 10.30
CA VAL A 33 6.28 0.15 11.38
C VAL A 33 6.63 -1.24 11.92
N GLY A 34 6.73 -2.25 11.05
CA GLY A 34 7.05 -3.62 11.46
C GLY A 34 8.40 -3.74 12.20
N ARG A 35 9.38 -2.88 11.91
CA ARG A 35 10.66 -2.83 12.64
C ARG A 35 10.56 -2.20 14.04
N ARG A 36 9.58 -1.33 14.27
CA ARG A 36 9.37 -0.60 15.53
C ARG A 36 8.40 -1.30 16.49
N LEU A 37 7.80 -2.42 16.07
CA LEU A 37 6.94 -3.21 16.94
C LEU A 37 7.72 -3.78 18.14
N PRO A 38 7.08 -3.98 19.31
CA PRO A 38 7.67 -4.70 20.44
C PRO A 38 8.08 -6.12 20.04
N GLU A 39 9.07 -6.68 20.73
CA GLU A 39 9.67 -7.98 20.34
C GLU A 39 8.66 -9.13 20.29
N ILE A 40 7.68 -9.11 21.21
CA ILE A 40 6.59 -10.10 21.25
C ILE A 40 5.70 -10.05 19.99
N GLU A 41 5.46 -8.86 19.44
CA GLU A 41 4.62 -8.63 18.25
C GLU A 41 5.40 -8.82 16.94
N LYS A 42 6.74 -8.64 16.96
CA LYS A 42 7.57 -8.76 15.75
C LYS A 42 7.49 -10.12 15.08
N LEU A 43 7.34 -11.20 15.86
CA LEU A 43 7.36 -12.56 15.33
C LEU A 43 6.14 -12.85 14.44
N ILE A 44 4.98 -12.26 14.76
CA ILE A 44 3.71 -12.56 14.09
C ILE A 44 3.27 -11.36 13.25
N LEU A 45 3.01 -10.23 13.90
CA LEU A 45 2.41 -9.04 13.29
C LEU A 45 3.33 -8.36 12.28
N ALA A 46 4.63 -8.25 12.55
CA ALA A 46 5.55 -7.65 11.57
C ALA A 46 5.65 -8.48 10.27
N SER A 47 5.41 -9.79 10.34
CA SER A 47 5.38 -10.65 9.16
C SER A 47 4.09 -10.45 8.36
N GLN A 48 2.94 -10.31 9.02
CA GLN A 48 1.63 -10.07 8.40
C GLN A 48 1.61 -8.73 7.68
N ILE A 49 1.99 -7.65 8.38
CA ILE A 49 2.08 -6.30 7.82
C ILE A 49 2.99 -6.28 6.58
N ARG A 50 4.14 -6.95 6.63
CA ARG A 50 5.04 -7.01 5.45
C ARG A 50 4.39 -7.73 4.28
N ARG A 51 3.74 -8.88 4.50
CA ARG A 51 3.09 -9.65 3.44
C ARG A 51 1.94 -8.86 2.80
N ALA A 52 1.06 -8.29 3.60
CA ALA A 52 -0.06 -7.49 3.10
C ALA A 52 0.42 -6.25 2.33
N ALA A 53 1.45 -5.55 2.83
CA ALA A 53 2.03 -4.39 2.13
C ALA A 53 2.71 -4.76 0.80
N VAL A 54 3.34 -5.92 0.71
CA VAL A 54 3.88 -6.45 -0.56
C VAL A 54 2.73 -6.77 -1.52
N SER A 55 1.72 -7.49 -1.04
CA SER A 55 0.53 -7.89 -1.80
C SER A 55 -0.19 -6.68 -2.40
N LEU A 56 -0.36 -5.59 -1.64
CA LEU A 56 -0.93 -4.33 -2.13
C LEU A 56 -0.23 -3.85 -3.42
N THR A 57 1.10 -3.71 -3.39
CA THR A 57 1.85 -3.21 -4.56
C THR A 57 1.94 -4.23 -5.70
N ASN A 58 2.00 -5.52 -5.37
CA ASN A 58 2.07 -6.59 -6.38
C ASN A 58 0.77 -6.68 -7.17
N ASN A 59 -0.38 -6.62 -6.49
CA ASN A 59 -1.68 -6.63 -7.15
C ASN A 59 -1.86 -5.41 -8.05
N ILE A 60 -1.37 -4.22 -7.66
CA ILE A 60 -1.42 -3.04 -8.55
C ILE A 60 -0.60 -3.27 -9.82
N ALA A 61 0.64 -3.77 -9.68
CA ALA A 61 1.52 -4.04 -10.81
C ALA A 61 0.98 -5.17 -11.72
N GLU A 62 0.49 -6.25 -11.13
CA GLU A 62 -0.07 -7.38 -11.86
C GLU A 62 -1.36 -6.99 -12.59
N GLY A 63 -2.23 -6.22 -11.93
CA GLY A 63 -3.43 -5.66 -12.53
C GLY A 63 -3.10 -4.81 -13.75
N HIS A 64 -2.15 -3.88 -13.67
CA HIS A 64 -1.70 -3.09 -14.83
C HIS A 64 -1.21 -3.96 -16.00
N GLY A 65 -0.60 -5.12 -15.71
CA GLY A 65 -0.13 -6.06 -16.73
C GLY A 65 -1.23 -6.86 -17.43
N ARG A 66 -2.50 -6.75 -17.01
CA ARG A 66 -3.62 -7.48 -17.63
C ARG A 66 -4.20 -6.72 -18.83
N PHE A 67 -4.58 -7.47 -19.86
CA PHE A 67 -5.13 -6.92 -21.10
C PHE A 67 -6.60 -6.50 -20.97
N ASP A 68 -7.40 -7.23 -20.18
CA ASP A 68 -8.83 -7.00 -20.04
C ASP A 68 -9.20 -6.21 -18.79
N PHE A 69 -10.11 -5.25 -18.94
CA PHE A 69 -10.54 -4.37 -17.86
C PHE A 69 -11.13 -5.11 -16.65
N LEU A 70 -11.89 -6.20 -16.88
CA LEU A 70 -12.47 -6.98 -15.78
C LEU A 70 -11.39 -7.74 -15.01
N GLU A 71 -10.33 -8.17 -15.69
CA GLU A 71 -9.17 -8.75 -15.01
C GLU A 71 -8.42 -7.69 -14.19
N GLN A 72 -8.19 -6.50 -14.76
CA GLN A 72 -7.55 -5.39 -14.04
C GLN A 72 -8.30 -5.05 -12.74
N ILE A 73 -9.63 -4.94 -12.78
CA ILE A 73 -10.46 -4.66 -11.60
C ILE A 73 -10.28 -5.70 -10.51
N LYS A 74 -10.22 -7.00 -10.85
CA LYS A 74 -10.05 -8.06 -9.84
C LYS A 74 -8.78 -7.86 -9.02
N PHE A 75 -7.69 -7.50 -9.67
CA PHE A 75 -6.43 -7.19 -8.99
C PHE A 75 -6.54 -5.89 -8.16
N MET A 76 -7.23 -4.86 -8.64
CA MET A 76 -7.45 -3.65 -7.83
C MET A 76 -8.28 -3.94 -6.57
N LEU A 77 -9.28 -4.82 -6.66
CA LEU A 77 -10.08 -5.26 -5.51
C LEU A 77 -9.22 -6.06 -4.51
N GLN A 78 -8.32 -6.92 -4.99
CA GLN A 78 -7.37 -7.63 -4.14
C GLN A 78 -6.37 -6.69 -3.47
N ALA A 79 -5.86 -5.70 -4.22
CA ALA A 79 -5.00 -4.65 -3.67
C ALA A 79 -5.71 -3.90 -2.53
N ARG A 80 -6.98 -3.54 -2.72
CA ARG A 80 -7.81 -2.94 -1.68
C ARG A 80 -8.01 -3.89 -0.50
N GLY A 81 -8.27 -5.18 -0.73
CA GLY A 81 -8.37 -6.18 0.33
C GLY A 81 -7.12 -6.23 1.21
N SER A 82 -5.93 -6.24 0.60
CA SER A 82 -4.66 -6.18 1.33
C SER A 82 -4.47 -4.87 2.11
N LEU A 83 -5.06 -3.76 1.66
CA LEU A 83 -5.05 -2.51 2.43
C LEU A 83 -5.97 -2.58 3.66
N GLU A 84 -7.16 -3.17 3.53
CA GLU A 84 -8.07 -3.37 4.66
C GLU A 84 -7.45 -4.30 5.72
N GLU A 85 -6.76 -5.38 5.30
CA GLU A 85 -6.00 -6.25 6.20
C GLU A 85 -4.88 -5.48 6.94
N LEU A 86 -4.16 -4.58 6.25
CA LEU A 86 -3.15 -3.74 6.89
C LEU A 86 -3.76 -2.81 7.94
N LEU A 87 -4.93 -2.24 7.66
CA LEU A 87 -5.63 -1.39 8.62
C LEU A 87 -6.03 -2.20 9.85
N ASP A 88 -6.59 -3.39 9.66
CA ASP A 88 -6.95 -4.30 10.75
C ASP A 88 -5.73 -4.71 11.59
N ASP A 89 -4.62 -5.11 10.96
CA ASP A 89 -3.36 -5.44 11.63
C ASP A 89 -2.83 -4.25 12.47
N LEU A 90 -2.96 -3.02 11.96
CA LEU A 90 -2.56 -1.81 12.68
C LEU A 90 -3.51 -1.47 13.86
N PHE A 91 -4.81 -1.76 13.72
CA PHE A 91 -5.77 -1.63 14.82
C PHE A 91 -5.53 -2.68 15.91
N LEU A 92 -5.31 -3.94 15.53
CA LEU A 92 -5.05 -5.05 16.44
C LEU A 92 -3.74 -4.83 17.22
N GLY A 93 -2.70 -4.34 16.54
CA GLY A 93 -1.41 -4.02 17.15
C GLY A 93 -1.43 -2.90 18.20
N ARG A 94 -2.58 -2.25 18.47
CA ARG A 94 -2.74 -1.09 19.35
C ARG A 94 -1.54 -0.13 19.28
N PHE A 95 -1.32 0.43 18.09
CA PHE A 95 -0.72 1.77 17.99
C PHE A 95 -1.63 2.74 18.75
N ASN A 96 -1.36 3.00 20.02
CA ASN A 96 -2.05 4.05 20.76
C ASN A 96 -1.73 5.40 20.08
N PRO A 97 -2.71 6.18 19.63
CA PRO A 97 -2.44 7.46 18.95
C PRO A 97 -1.58 8.43 19.78
N SER A 98 -1.54 8.30 21.11
CA SER A 98 -0.65 9.10 21.97
C SER A 98 0.83 8.74 21.85
N SER A 99 1.21 7.60 21.26
CA SER A 99 2.61 7.28 20.92
C SER A 99 3.04 7.81 19.55
N LEU A 100 2.12 8.32 18.73
CA LEU A 100 2.43 8.96 17.43
C LEU A 100 3.08 10.35 17.57
N GLN A 101 2.97 11.01 18.74
CA GLN A 101 3.73 12.24 18.99
C GLN A 101 5.26 12.04 18.92
N ARG A 102 5.76 10.80 19.00
CA ARG A 102 7.20 10.48 18.90
C ARG A 102 7.67 10.06 17.50
N PHE A 103 6.80 10.09 16.49
CA PHE A 103 7.17 9.68 15.13
C PHE A 103 7.61 10.85 14.23
N ASN A 104 7.53 12.09 14.72
CA ASN A 104 7.95 13.31 14.03
C ASN A 104 9.29 13.89 14.55
N GLU A 105 10.06 13.09 15.29
CA GLU A 105 11.49 13.33 15.59
C GLU A 105 12.34 12.29 14.84
#